data_AF-A0A6I2MPD3-F1
#
_entry.id   AF-A0A6I2MPD3-F1
#
_cell.length_a   1.000
_cell.length_b   1.000
_cell.length_c   1.000
_cell.angle_alpha   90.00
_cell.angle_beta   90.00
_cell.angle_gamma   90.00
#
_symmetry.space_group_name_H-M   'P 1'
#
loop_
_entity.id
_entity.type
_entity.pdbx_description
1 polymer ?
#
loop_
_entity_poly.entity_id
_entity_poly.type
_entity_poly.pdbx_seq_one_letter_code
_entity_poly.pdbx_strand_id
1 'polypeptide(L)'
;MVEIKVAFYVLGALFGIKNSRIAAEKTLVTVDPIAKTIVIVEEDLFTVIQEENDSVLVSEEFLKIQKRDWIPEIKGYAEKSVEFYTDENNLLNAKVVLKYNTFEDLSTYALGVAPNGDYSLIQVPNWNVESTDGQLNDMYWNFDASKPFSFTMEAYKDMPEKYKADKVSLTAMWEAANKG
;
A
#
# COMPACT_ATOMS: atom_id res chain seq x y z
N MET A 1 9.74 2.11 21.97
CA MET A 1 8.41 1.81 21.38
C MET A 1 8.57 1.94 19.89
N VAL A 2 8.43 0.84 19.15
CA VAL A 2 8.36 0.91 17.69
C VAL A 2 6.93 1.34 17.39
N GLU A 3 6.75 2.62 17.02
CA GLU A 3 5.52 3.03 16.33
C GLU A 3 5.48 2.22 15.03
N ILE A 4 4.72 1.14 15.02
CA ILE A 4 4.40 0.43 13.78
C ILE A 4 3.42 1.36 13.06
N LYS A 5 3.97 2.25 12.24
CA LYS A 5 3.18 3.15 11.41
C LYS A 5 2.43 2.27 10.42
N VAL A 6 1.12 2.14 10.63
CA VAL A 6 0.14 1.48 9.75
C VAL A 6 0.09 2.10 8.33
N ALA A 7 0.94 3.08 8.04
CA ALA A 7 0.93 3.90 6.84
C ALA A 7 1.75 3.36 5.65
N PHE A 8 2.57 2.31 5.78
CA PHE A 8 3.58 2.03 4.75
C PHE A 8 3.07 1.39 3.45
N TYR A 9 1.90 0.74 3.49
CA TYR A 9 1.20 0.23 2.31
C TYR A 9 0.07 1.16 1.85
N VAL A 10 0.01 2.38 2.38
CA VAL A 10 -0.91 3.42 1.89
C VAL A 10 -0.19 4.23 0.85
N LEU A 11 -0.77 4.35 -0.35
CA LEU A 11 -0.17 5.04 -1.49
C LEU A 11 0.43 6.40 -1.13
N GLY A 12 -0.33 7.26 -0.46
CA GLY A 12 0.12 8.61 -0.11
C GLY A 12 1.38 8.64 0.77
N ALA A 13 1.60 7.64 1.62
CA ALA A 13 2.78 7.58 2.47
C ALA A 13 4.08 7.42 1.68
N LEU A 14 4.03 6.74 0.52
CA LEU A 14 5.17 6.58 -0.38
C LEU A 14 5.64 7.91 -1.00
N PHE A 15 4.80 8.93 -0.95
CA PHE A 15 5.07 10.29 -1.46
C PHE A 15 5.09 11.34 -0.34
N GLY A 16 5.25 10.91 0.91
CA GLY A 16 5.46 11.79 2.06
C GLY A 16 4.20 12.51 2.54
N ILE A 17 3.02 12.07 2.09
CA ILE A 17 1.75 12.61 2.54
C ILE A 17 1.45 12.03 3.92
N LYS A 18 1.53 12.89 4.93
CA LYS A 18 1.09 12.56 6.29
C LYS A 18 -0.43 12.62 6.33
N ASN A 19 -1.07 11.57 6.87
CA ASN A 19 -2.53 11.42 6.93
C ASN A 19 -3.17 11.41 5.53
N SER A 20 -2.68 10.49 4.67
CA SER A 20 -3.30 10.20 3.38
C SER A 20 -4.79 9.90 3.54
N ARG A 21 -5.60 10.45 2.64
CA ARG A 21 -7.05 10.24 2.56
C ARG A 21 -7.43 9.21 1.50
N ILE A 22 -6.48 8.89 0.63
CA ILE A 22 -6.59 7.84 -0.37
C ILE A 22 -6.33 6.49 0.33
N ALA A 23 -7.29 5.60 0.20
CA ALA A 23 -7.24 4.24 0.72
C ALA A 23 -7.59 3.26 -0.40
N ALA A 24 -7.32 1.97 -0.15
CA ALA A 24 -7.66 0.87 -1.04
C ALA A 24 -8.53 -0.12 -0.27
N GLU A 25 -9.50 -0.75 -0.94
CA GLU A 25 -10.28 -1.84 -0.33
C GLU A 25 -9.38 -3.01 0.02
N LYS A 26 -8.45 -3.31 -0.90
CA LYS A 26 -7.53 -4.42 -0.79
C LYS A 26 -6.16 -4.03 -1.31
N THR A 27 -5.14 -4.46 -0.60
CA THR A 27 -3.75 -4.33 -1.04
C THR A 27 -3.15 -5.70 -1.22
N LEU A 28 -2.65 -6.01 -2.42
CA LEU A 28 -1.84 -7.20 -2.69
C LEU A 28 -0.38 -6.80 -2.74
N VAL A 29 0.43 -7.44 -1.90
CA VAL A 29 1.88 -7.25 -1.87
C VAL A 29 2.54 -8.52 -2.37
N THR A 30 3.42 -8.40 -3.36
CA THR A 30 4.26 -9.49 -3.86
C THR A 30 5.72 -9.09 -3.71
N VAL A 31 6.52 -9.96 -3.11
CA VAL A 31 7.96 -9.77 -2.95
C VAL A 31 8.68 -10.88 -3.70
N ASP A 32 9.64 -10.50 -4.53
CA ASP A 32 10.60 -11.40 -5.16
C ASP A 32 11.99 -11.13 -4.57
N PRO A 33 12.48 -12.03 -3.69
CA PRO A 33 13.82 -11.92 -3.07
C PRO A 33 14.97 -12.04 -4.08
N ILE A 34 14.77 -12.79 -5.16
CA ILE A 34 15.80 -13.06 -6.18
C ILE A 34 15.93 -11.86 -7.11
N ALA A 35 14.80 -11.35 -7.61
CA ALA A 35 14.75 -10.17 -8.47
C ALA A 35 14.86 -8.85 -7.69
N LYS A 36 14.87 -8.92 -6.34
CA LYS A 36 14.87 -7.79 -5.42
C LYS A 36 13.78 -6.77 -5.73
N THR A 37 12.57 -7.27 -5.96
CA THR A 37 11.42 -6.45 -6.35
C THR A 37 10.30 -6.61 -5.33
N ILE A 38 9.64 -5.51 -5.01
CA ILE A 38 8.34 -5.50 -4.33
C ILE A 38 7.32 -4.84 -5.25
N VAL A 39 6.18 -5.49 -5.42
CA VAL A 39 5.03 -4.99 -6.16
C VAL A 39 3.88 -4.83 -5.18
N ILE A 40 3.32 -3.63 -5.12
CA ILE A 40 2.17 -3.29 -4.29
C ILE A 40 1.04 -2.92 -5.25
N VAL A 41 -0.04 -3.67 -5.21
CA VAL A 41 -1.27 -3.40 -5.97
C VAL A 41 -2.33 -2.99 -4.97
N GLU A 42 -2.85 -1.78 -5.14
CA GLU A 42 -3.96 -1.23 -4.38
C GLU A 42 -5.22 -1.24 -5.24
N GLU A 43 -6.19 -2.04 -4.82
CA GLU A 43 -7.45 -2.29 -5.54
C GLU A 43 -8.60 -1.44 -4.98
N ASP A 44 -9.45 -0.95 -5.88
CA ASP A 44 -10.60 -0.06 -5.59
C ASP A 44 -10.21 1.10 -4.68
N LEU A 45 -9.47 2.05 -5.23
CA LEU A 45 -9.07 3.26 -4.54
C LEU A 45 -10.29 4.11 -4.17
N PHE A 46 -10.38 4.45 -2.90
CA PHE A 46 -11.49 5.22 -2.34
C PHE A 46 -10.99 6.30 -1.37
N THR A 47 -11.91 7.18 -0.99
CA THR A 47 -11.77 8.14 0.11
C THR A 47 -13.05 8.15 0.94
N VAL A 48 -12.98 8.69 2.15
CA VAL A 48 -14.16 9.01 2.96
C VAL A 48 -14.33 10.54 2.96
N ILE A 49 -15.48 11.04 2.51
CA ILE A 49 -15.77 12.48 2.41
C ILE A 49 -16.89 12.81 3.38
N GLN A 50 -16.55 13.47 4.48
CA GLN A 50 -17.51 13.92 5.49
C GLN A 50 -17.78 15.43 5.37
N GLU A 51 -16.82 16.17 4.82
CA GLU A 51 -16.89 17.61 4.60
C GLU A 51 -16.45 17.98 3.18
N GLU A 52 -16.95 19.09 2.62
CA GLU A 52 -16.58 19.55 1.26
C GLU A 52 -15.06 19.71 1.08
N ASN A 53 -14.37 20.15 2.12
CA ASN A 53 -12.91 20.36 2.10
C ASN A 53 -12.13 19.04 1.91
N ASP A 54 -12.72 17.88 2.23
CA ASP A 54 -12.07 16.59 2.03
C ASP A 54 -11.79 16.33 0.55
N SER A 55 -12.69 16.75 -0.35
CA SER A 55 -12.52 16.57 -1.81
C SER A 55 -11.34 17.38 -2.37
N VAL A 56 -11.13 18.59 -1.83
CA VAL A 56 -9.99 19.45 -2.20
C VAL A 56 -8.69 18.79 -1.78
N LEU A 57 -8.63 18.27 -0.55
CA LEU A 57 -7.43 17.63 -0.01
C LEU A 57 -7.06 16.34 -0.77
N VAL A 58 -8.05 15.53 -1.16
CA VAL A 58 -7.84 14.33 -2.00
C VAL A 58 -7.28 14.72 -3.37
N SER A 59 -7.79 15.80 -3.98
CA SER A 59 -7.30 16.29 -5.27
C SER A 59 -5.85 16.77 -5.17
N GLU A 60 -5.50 17.51 -4.10
CA GLU A 60 -4.11 17.89 -3.82
C GLU A 60 -3.19 16.69 -3.59
N GLU A 61 -3.71 15.62 -2.99
CA GLU A 61 -2.99 14.38 -2.77
C GLU A 61 -2.62 13.70 -4.09
N PHE A 62 -3.58 13.55 -5.01
CA PHE A 62 -3.33 13.03 -6.35
C PHE A 62 -2.26 13.84 -7.09
N LEU A 63 -2.33 15.17 -7.03
CA LEU A 63 -1.33 16.04 -7.67
C LEU A 63 0.07 15.82 -7.11
N LYS A 64 0.21 15.54 -5.81
CA LYS A 64 1.51 15.19 -5.20
C LYS A 64 2.00 13.83 -5.67
N ILE A 65 1.12 12.82 -5.74
CA ILE A 65 1.48 11.48 -6.22
C ILE A 65 1.89 11.53 -7.70
N GLN A 66 1.18 12.30 -8.53
CA GLN A 66 1.50 12.50 -9.95
C GLN A 66 2.87 13.17 -10.18
N LYS A 67 3.31 14.06 -9.28
CA LYS A 67 4.67 14.63 -9.32
C LYS A 67 5.75 13.61 -9.00
N ARG A 68 5.37 12.46 -8.40
CA ARG A 68 6.27 11.36 -8.03
C ARG A 68 7.38 11.81 -7.08
N ASP A 69 7.03 12.67 -6.12
CA ASP A 69 7.92 13.13 -5.06
C ASP A 69 8.08 12.04 -3.98
N TRP A 70 8.80 10.96 -4.33
CA TRP A 70 9.05 9.82 -3.45
C TRP A 70 9.72 10.21 -2.13
N ILE A 71 9.36 9.54 -1.03
CA ILE A 71 9.99 9.73 0.28
C ILE A 71 11.50 9.43 0.27
N PRO A 72 12.31 10.06 1.14
CA PRO A 72 13.75 9.83 1.21
C PRO A 72 14.18 8.36 1.36
N GLU A 73 13.46 7.58 2.15
CA GLU A 73 13.65 6.14 2.40
C GLU A 73 13.54 5.34 1.08
N ILE A 74 12.60 5.79 0.26
CA ILE A 74 12.40 5.52 -1.16
C ILE A 74 13.61 5.67 -2.06
N LYS A 75 14.30 6.81 -1.90
CA LYS A 75 15.10 7.44 -2.96
C LYS A 75 16.30 6.61 -3.39
N GLY A 76 16.84 5.76 -2.52
CA GLY A 76 17.95 4.86 -2.83
C GLY A 76 17.60 3.66 -3.70
N TYR A 77 16.32 3.34 -3.88
CA TYR A 77 15.88 2.18 -4.68
C TYR A 77 16.25 2.35 -6.15
N ALA A 78 16.69 1.26 -6.79
CA ALA A 78 17.24 1.25 -8.14
C ALA A 78 16.20 1.62 -9.21
N GLU A 79 14.97 1.14 -9.04
CA GLU A 79 13.85 1.41 -9.93
C GLU A 79 12.59 1.64 -9.10
N LYS A 80 11.76 2.60 -9.52
CA LYS A 80 10.51 3.01 -8.85
C LYS A 80 9.50 3.44 -9.90
N SER A 81 8.30 2.89 -9.84
CA SER A 81 7.16 3.35 -10.64
C SER A 81 5.87 3.31 -9.85
N VAL A 82 4.96 4.20 -10.24
CA VAL A 82 3.55 4.17 -9.86
C VAL A 82 2.75 4.32 -11.14
N GLU A 83 1.76 3.45 -11.30
CA GLU A 83 0.82 3.44 -12.40
C GLU A 83 -0.60 3.42 -11.84
N PHE A 84 -1.47 4.25 -12.39
CA PHE A 84 -2.90 4.23 -12.11
C PHE A 84 -3.62 3.64 -13.32
N TYR A 85 -4.59 2.77 -13.08
CA TYR A 85 -5.38 2.14 -14.13
C TYR A 85 -6.79 1.83 -13.62
N THR A 86 -7.74 1.71 -14.52
CA THR A 86 -9.08 1.22 -14.20
C THR A 86 -9.20 -0.27 -14.55
N ASP A 87 -9.97 -1.01 -13.75
CA ASP A 87 -10.31 -2.40 -14.05
C ASP A 87 -11.54 -2.50 -14.99
N GLU A 88 -12.01 -3.73 -15.22
CA GLU A 88 -13.20 -4.02 -16.03
C GLU A 88 -14.51 -3.43 -15.45
N ASN A 89 -14.54 -3.13 -14.15
CA ASN A 89 -15.65 -2.50 -13.45
C ASN A 89 -15.54 -0.97 -13.38
N ASN A 90 -14.52 -0.40 -14.05
CA ASN A 90 -14.17 1.02 -14.00
C ASN A 90 -13.80 1.53 -12.60
N LEU A 91 -13.26 0.65 -11.75
CA LEU A 91 -12.72 1.02 -10.45
C LEU A 91 -11.25 1.39 -10.62
N LEU A 92 -10.85 2.51 -10.02
CA LEU A 92 -9.48 3.00 -10.04
C LEU A 92 -8.60 2.14 -9.14
N ASN A 93 -7.44 1.74 -9.65
CA ASN A 93 -6.43 0.98 -8.94
C ASN A 93 -5.08 1.68 -9.06
N ALA A 94 -4.15 1.35 -8.17
CA ALA A 94 -2.75 1.75 -8.29
C ALA A 94 -1.81 0.54 -8.21
N LYS A 95 -0.77 0.56 -9.04
CA LYS A 95 0.34 -0.39 -8.98
C LYS A 95 1.64 0.36 -8.74
N VAL A 96 2.31 0.00 -7.66
CA VAL A 96 3.63 0.48 -7.31
C VAL A 96 4.62 -0.66 -7.51
N VAL A 97 5.70 -0.41 -8.25
CA VAL A 97 6.80 -1.36 -8.43
C VAL A 97 8.08 -0.71 -7.95
N LEU A 98 8.78 -1.39 -7.04
CA LEU A 98 10.01 -0.91 -6.43
C LEU A 98 11.07 -2.00 -6.49
N LYS A 99 12.28 -1.61 -6.90
CA LYS A 99 13.45 -2.48 -6.90
C LYS A 99 14.40 -2.06 -5.78
N TYR A 100 14.44 -2.87 -4.73
CA TYR A 100 15.24 -2.60 -3.54
C TYR A 100 16.68 -3.13 -3.71
N ASN A 101 17.59 -2.70 -2.86
CA ASN A 101 19.01 -3.07 -2.95
C ASN A 101 19.36 -4.18 -1.97
N THR A 102 18.87 -4.09 -0.73
CA THR A 102 19.10 -5.07 0.34
C THR A 102 17.81 -5.42 1.06
N PHE A 103 17.81 -6.52 1.83
CA PHE A 103 16.60 -6.95 2.55
C PHE A 103 16.20 -5.97 3.65
N GLU A 104 17.16 -5.24 4.21
CA GLU A 104 16.93 -4.19 5.20
C GLU A 104 16.10 -3.03 4.65
N ASP A 105 16.16 -2.78 3.33
CA ASP A 105 15.33 -1.75 2.68
C ASP A 105 13.83 -2.05 2.88
N LEU A 106 13.45 -3.33 2.96
CA LEU A 106 12.07 -3.78 3.15
C LEU A 106 11.54 -3.59 4.57
N SER A 107 12.39 -3.22 5.53
CA SER A 107 11.94 -2.84 6.88
C SER A 107 10.97 -1.65 6.88
N THR A 108 11.09 -0.78 5.86
CA THR A 108 10.14 0.32 5.60
C THR A 108 8.72 -0.21 5.35
N TYR A 109 8.57 -1.46 4.92
CA TYR A 109 7.30 -2.13 4.66
C TYR A 109 6.91 -3.09 5.79
N ALA A 110 7.45 -2.90 7.00
CA ALA A 110 7.25 -3.81 8.13
C ALA A 110 7.66 -5.28 7.86
N LEU A 111 8.46 -5.51 6.81
CA LEU A 111 9.07 -6.80 6.51
C LEU A 111 10.46 -6.84 7.17
N GLY A 112 10.56 -7.64 8.22
CA GLY A 112 11.82 -7.98 8.88
C GLY A 112 12.43 -9.27 8.33
N VAL A 113 13.56 -9.66 8.90
CA VAL A 113 14.20 -10.96 8.66
C VAL A 113 14.29 -11.72 9.98
N ALA A 114 13.72 -12.91 10.02
CA ALA A 114 13.77 -13.81 11.16
C ALA A 114 15.17 -14.44 11.32
N PRO A 115 15.53 -15.01 12.50
CA PRO A 115 16.86 -15.58 12.72
C PRO A 115 17.26 -16.71 11.75
N ASN A 116 16.28 -17.40 11.15
CA ASN A 116 16.50 -18.45 10.16
C ASN A 116 16.72 -17.89 8.73
N GLY A 117 16.63 -16.58 8.54
CA GLY A 117 16.80 -15.91 7.24
C GLY A 117 15.50 -15.68 6.46
N ASP A 118 14.36 -16.17 6.96
CA ASP A 118 13.05 -15.95 6.33
C ASP A 118 12.57 -14.52 6.54
N TYR A 119 11.69 -14.05 5.65
CA TYR A 119 11.01 -12.78 5.86
C TYR A 119 9.93 -12.91 6.92
N SER A 120 9.77 -11.88 7.74
CA SER A 120 8.74 -11.84 8.77
C SER A 120 7.90 -10.57 8.67
N LEU A 121 6.57 -10.71 8.67
CA LEU A 121 5.62 -9.61 8.79
C LEU A 121 4.85 -9.76 10.11
N ILE A 122 4.79 -8.71 10.93
CA ILE A 122 4.00 -8.76 12.15
C ILE A 122 2.50 -8.88 11.84
N GLN A 123 1.82 -9.76 12.55
CA GLN A 123 0.37 -9.91 12.48
C GLN A 123 -0.29 -8.78 13.27
N VAL A 124 -0.88 -7.83 12.56
CA VAL A 124 -1.75 -6.80 13.13
C VAL A 124 -3.19 -7.23 12.84
N PRO A 125 -4.03 -7.52 13.87
CA PRO A 125 -5.38 -8.05 13.66
C PRO A 125 -6.22 -7.23 12.69
N ASN A 126 -6.18 -5.90 12.80
CA ASN A 126 -6.99 -5.00 11.97
C ASN A 126 -6.47 -4.82 10.54
N TRP A 127 -5.34 -5.44 10.17
CA TRP A 127 -4.88 -5.43 8.78
C TRP A 127 -5.50 -6.55 7.96
N ASN A 128 -6.13 -7.53 8.61
CA ASN A 128 -6.77 -8.67 7.96
C ASN A 128 -5.83 -9.33 6.93
N VAL A 129 -4.58 -9.59 7.35
CA VAL A 129 -3.56 -10.17 6.49
C VAL A 129 -3.90 -11.62 6.18
N GLU A 130 -3.87 -11.97 4.89
CA GLU A 130 -4.02 -13.35 4.41
C GLU A 130 -2.87 -13.69 3.45
N SER A 131 -2.41 -14.94 3.48
CA SER A 131 -1.39 -15.45 2.57
C SER A 131 -1.49 -16.96 2.42
N THR A 132 -1.20 -17.46 1.22
CA THR A 132 -0.99 -18.89 0.95
C THR A 132 0.49 -19.28 0.92
N ASP A 133 1.39 -18.30 0.80
CA ASP A 133 2.84 -18.51 0.70
C ASP A 133 3.52 -18.45 2.07
N GLY A 134 2.90 -17.73 3.02
CA GLY A 134 3.40 -17.55 4.38
C GLY A 134 2.78 -18.51 5.40
N GLN A 135 3.50 -18.69 6.51
CA GLN A 135 3.00 -19.42 7.68
C GLN A 135 2.90 -18.47 8.87
N LEU A 136 1.70 -18.39 9.45
CA LEU A 136 1.47 -17.63 10.67
C LEU A 136 1.92 -18.44 11.89
N ASN A 137 2.97 -17.96 12.56
CA ASN A 137 3.48 -18.52 13.81
C ASN A 137 3.43 -17.43 14.87
N ASP A 138 2.62 -17.65 15.92
CA ASP A 138 2.32 -16.68 16.97
C ASP A 138 1.86 -15.31 16.42
N MET A 139 2.74 -14.30 16.45
CA MET A 139 2.46 -12.92 16.05
C MET A 139 3.11 -12.53 14.73
N TYR A 140 3.65 -13.48 13.96
CA TYR A 140 4.36 -13.20 12.72
C TYR A 140 3.97 -14.15 11.59
N TRP A 141 3.69 -13.59 10.42
CA TRP A 141 3.75 -14.31 9.16
C TRP A 141 5.21 -14.48 8.77
N ASN A 142 5.60 -15.70 8.43
CA ASN A 142 6.94 -16.04 7.96
C ASN A 142 6.89 -16.51 6.52
N PHE A 143 7.81 -16.02 5.70
CA PHE A 143 7.88 -16.32 4.26
C PHE A 143 9.29 -16.77 3.88
N ASP A 144 9.35 -17.85 3.12
CA ASP A 144 10.59 -18.43 2.61
C ASP A 144 11.35 -17.41 1.72
N ALA A 145 12.57 -17.08 2.11
CA ALA A 145 13.40 -16.11 1.39
C ALA A 145 13.97 -16.61 0.05
N SER A 146 13.80 -17.89 -0.29
CA SER A 146 14.34 -18.50 -1.51
C SER A 146 13.42 -18.40 -2.73
N LYS A 147 12.19 -17.90 -2.56
CA LYS A 147 11.18 -17.82 -3.63
C LYS A 147 10.30 -16.58 -3.48
N PRO A 148 9.62 -16.15 -4.55
CA PRO A 148 8.61 -15.12 -4.44
C PRO A 148 7.49 -15.53 -3.48
N PHE A 149 6.95 -14.55 -2.77
CA PHE A 149 5.81 -14.73 -1.88
C PHE A 149 4.85 -13.54 -1.97
N SER A 150 3.61 -13.78 -1.59
CA SER A 150 2.55 -12.79 -1.62
C SER A 150 1.69 -12.81 -0.37
N PHE A 151 1.09 -11.66 -0.06
CA PHE A 151 0.04 -11.54 0.95
C PHE A 151 -0.90 -10.41 0.60
N THR A 152 -2.13 -10.51 1.07
CA THR A 152 -3.15 -9.47 0.93
C THR A 152 -3.45 -8.82 2.26
N MET A 153 -3.88 -7.57 2.21
CA MET A 153 -4.32 -6.79 3.36
C MET A 153 -5.66 -6.14 3.05
N GLU A 154 -6.60 -6.22 4.00
CA GLU A 154 -7.92 -5.58 3.92
C GLU A 154 -8.14 -4.74 5.18
N ALA A 155 -7.34 -3.67 5.33
CA ALA A 155 -7.34 -2.85 6.54
C ALA A 155 -8.67 -2.13 6.83
N TYR A 156 -9.54 -2.04 5.83
CA TYR A 156 -10.84 -1.37 5.90
C TYR A 156 -12.04 -2.33 5.89
N LYS A 157 -11.80 -3.65 5.92
CA LYS A 157 -12.85 -4.69 5.96
C LYS A 157 -13.88 -4.44 7.06
N ASP A 158 -13.40 -4.07 8.24
CA ASP A 158 -14.20 -3.83 9.45
C ASP A 158 -14.50 -2.34 9.69
N MET A 159 -14.47 -1.52 8.62
CA MET A 159 -14.78 -0.09 8.71
C MET A 159 -16.15 0.13 9.39
N PRO A 160 -16.26 1.04 10.38
CA PRO A 160 -17.55 1.35 10.98
C PRO A 160 -18.56 1.88 9.96
N GLU A 161 -19.82 1.42 10.06
CA GLU A 161 -20.91 1.75 9.12
C GLU A 161 -21.08 3.25 8.85
N LYS A 162 -20.87 4.09 9.87
CA LYS A 162 -20.96 5.56 9.72
C LYS A 162 -19.99 6.13 8.67
N TYR A 163 -18.85 5.49 8.44
CA TYR A 163 -17.88 5.91 7.43
C TYR A 163 -18.13 5.26 6.07
N LYS A 164 -18.77 4.09 6.03
CA LYS A 164 -19.15 3.43 4.78
C LYS A 164 -20.15 4.26 3.97
N ALA A 165 -21.05 4.97 4.65
CA ALA A 165 -22.01 5.88 4.01
C ALA A 165 -21.32 7.05 3.28
N ASP A 166 -20.15 7.46 3.76
CA ASP A 166 -19.35 8.58 3.25
C ASP A 166 -18.22 8.09 2.33
N LYS A 167 -18.13 6.78 2.06
CA LYS A 167 -17.11 6.19 1.19
C LYS A 167 -17.42 6.51 -0.27
N VAL A 168 -16.44 7.07 -0.97
CA VAL A 168 -16.55 7.45 -2.37
C VAL A 168 -15.37 6.88 -3.16
N SER A 169 -15.66 6.24 -4.29
CA SER A 169 -14.64 5.77 -5.23
C SER A 169 -13.90 6.95 -5.86
N LEU A 170 -12.58 6.81 -6.05
CA LEU A 170 -11.73 7.86 -6.61
C LEU A 170 -11.73 7.92 -8.13
N THR A 171 -12.40 7.00 -8.84
CA THR A 171 -12.41 6.96 -10.31
C THR A 171 -12.79 8.31 -10.92
N ALA A 172 -13.93 8.89 -10.49
CA ALA A 172 -14.42 10.14 -11.07
C ALA A 172 -13.46 11.32 -10.84
N MET A 173 -12.83 11.37 -9.66
CA MET A 173 -11.84 12.41 -9.33
C MET A 173 -10.58 12.27 -10.18
N TRP A 174 -10.07 11.05 -10.33
CA TRP A 174 -8.90 10.77 -11.16
C TRP A 174 -9.16 11.05 -12.65
N GLU A 175 -10.30 10.66 -13.18
CA GLU A 175 -10.67 10.97 -14.56
C GLU A 175 -10.73 12.49 -14.80
N ALA A 176 -11.30 13.25 -13.86
CA ALA A 176 -11.36 14.71 -13.97
C ALA A 176 -9.97 15.35 -13.97
N ALA A 177 -9.04 14.83 -13.15
CA ALA A 177 -7.67 15.33 -13.06
C ALA A 177 -6.82 15.04 -14.32
N ASN A 178 -7.15 13.99 -15.09
CA ASN A 178 -6.38 13.59 -16.28
C ASN A 178 -7.04 14.00 -17.62
N LYS A 179 -8.19 14.67 -17.59
CA LYS A 179 -8.87 15.22 -18.78
C LYS A 179 -8.47 16.68 -19.09
N GLY A 180 -7.54 17.25 -18.33
CA GLY A 180 -6.96 18.60 -18.55
C GLY A 180 -5.54 18.55 -19.11
#